data_AF-A0A951BY16-F1
#
_entry.id   AF-A0A951BY16-F1
#
_cell.length_a   1.000
_cell.length_b   1.000
_cell.length_c   1.000
_cell.angle_alpha   90.00
_cell.angle_beta   90.00
_cell.angle_gamma   90.00
#
_symmetry.space_group_name_H-M   'P 1'
#
loop_
_entity.id
_entity.type
_entity.pdbx_description
1 polymer ?
#
loop_
_entity_poly.entity_id
_entity_poly.type
_entity_poly.pdbx_seq_one_letter_code
_entity_poly.pdbx_strand_id
1 'polypeptide(L)'
;MDRITALYQKLDPLQPLPADDTQLYVDWQQELYHSDDIKLQLARGFSRSIAGVPVTRLFTGHRGTGKTTELNRVKQMLERSGGAAGHKVFVSFLECEKWVDLNNLEPPDLILQMVRQLVLDLKQAGFGDHGPKSAGSSANLPKC
;
A
#
# COMPACT_ATOMS: atom_id res chain seq x y z
N MET A 1 -21.35 -7.26 -30.36
CA MET A 1 -20.73 -7.47 -29.02
C MET A 1 -21.81 -7.18 -28.00
N ASP A 2 -22.02 -8.08 -27.02
CA ASP A 2 -23.02 -7.87 -25.97
C ASP A 2 -22.63 -6.67 -25.09
N ARG A 3 -23.61 -5.86 -24.67
CA ARG A 3 -23.40 -4.65 -23.87
C ARG A 3 -22.80 -5.00 -22.50
N ILE A 4 -23.15 -6.15 -21.94
CA ILE A 4 -22.57 -6.63 -20.68
C ILE A 4 -21.09 -6.95 -20.85
N THR A 5 -20.70 -7.61 -21.95
CA THR A 5 -19.28 -7.87 -22.26
C THR A 5 -18.49 -6.57 -22.41
N ALA A 6 -19.05 -5.58 -23.12
CA ALA A 6 -18.41 -4.28 -23.30
C ALA A 6 -18.26 -3.51 -21.97
N LEU A 7 -19.22 -3.65 -21.05
CA LEU A 7 -19.15 -3.07 -19.71
C LEU A 7 -18.10 -3.78 -18.85
N TYR A 8 -18.09 -5.12 -18.83
CA TYR A 8 -17.15 -5.93 -18.06
C TYR A 8 -15.70 -5.69 -18.48
N GLN A 9 -15.45 -5.50 -19.78
CA GLN A 9 -14.11 -5.15 -20.30
C GLN A 9 -13.63 -3.77 -19.83
N LYS A 10 -14.55 -2.87 -19.48
CA LYS A 10 -14.22 -1.54 -18.94
C LYS A 10 -14.19 -1.52 -17.41
N LEU A 11 -14.89 -2.44 -16.75
CA LEU A 11 -15.08 -2.52 -15.31
C LEU A 11 -14.92 -3.99 -14.89
N ASP A 12 -13.68 -4.44 -14.71
CA ASP A 12 -13.43 -5.75 -14.11
C ASP A 12 -13.69 -5.64 -12.59
N PRO A 13 -14.77 -6.27 -12.06
CA PRO A 13 -15.12 -6.16 -10.64
C PRO A 13 -14.10 -6.84 -9.72
N LEU A 14 -13.17 -7.62 -10.27
CA LEU A 14 -12.10 -8.26 -9.51
C LEU A 14 -10.85 -7.39 -9.42
N GLN A 15 -10.75 -6.32 -10.22
CA GLN A 15 -9.65 -5.38 -10.13
C GLN A 15 -9.98 -4.28 -9.12
N PRO A 16 -9.09 -4.02 -8.13
CA PRO A 16 -9.28 -2.91 -7.22
C PRO A 16 -9.13 -1.59 -7.96
N LEU A 17 -10.00 -0.63 -7.65
CA LEU A 17 -9.93 0.69 -8.24
C LEU A 17 -8.76 1.47 -7.62
N PRO A 18 -7.92 2.16 -8.43
CA PRO A 18 -6.90 3.06 -7.93
C PRO A 18 -7.47 4.14 -7.01
N ALA A 19 -6.62 4.69 -6.13
CA ALA A 19 -7.04 5.72 -5.17
C ALA A 19 -7.27 7.10 -5.83
N ASP A 20 -6.69 7.33 -7.00
CA ASP A 20 -6.79 8.54 -7.80
C ASP A 20 -7.93 8.51 -8.81
N ASP A 21 -8.53 7.34 -9.09
CA ASP A 21 -9.72 7.24 -9.93
C ASP A 21 -10.98 7.61 -9.13
N THR A 22 -11.37 8.87 -9.26
CA THR A 22 -12.57 9.44 -8.63
C THR A 22 -13.81 9.38 -9.53
N GLN A 23 -13.65 9.12 -10.83
CA GLN A 23 -14.77 9.13 -11.78
C GLN A 23 -15.64 7.89 -11.62
N LEU A 24 -15.00 6.73 -11.37
CA LEU A 24 -15.69 5.45 -11.21
C LEU A 24 -15.96 5.08 -9.75
N TYR A 25 -15.39 5.84 -8.81
CA TYR A 25 -15.53 5.56 -7.39
C TYR A 25 -16.86 6.05 -6.82
N VAL A 26 -17.53 5.18 -6.09
CA VAL A 26 -18.75 5.49 -5.33
C VAL A 26 -18.44 5.26 -3.86
N ASP A 27 -18.56 6.32 -3.04
CA ASP A 27 -18.40 6.22 -1.59
C ASP A 27 -19.71 5.74 -0.94
N TRP A 28 -19.90 4.42 -0.99
CA TRP A 28 -21.08 3.78 -0.42
C TRP A 28 -21.21 4.00 1.10
N GLN A 29 -20.14 4.33 1.83
CA GLN A 29 -20.23 4.60 3.27
C GLN A 29 -20.89 5.94 3.55
N GLN A 30 -20.54 6.97 2.76
CA GLN A 30 -21.25 8.25 2.85
C GLN A 30 -22.73 8.10 2.50
N GLU A 31 -23.06 7.25 1.53
CA GLU A 31 -24.44 7.01 1.10
C GLU A 31 -25.27 6.22 2.13
N LEU A 32 -24.67 5.21 2.77
CA LEU A 32 -25.40 4.27 3.63
C LEU A 32 -25.30 4.56 5.13
N TYR A 33 -24.19 5.13 5.59
CA TYR A 33 -23.87 5.22 7.01
C TYR A 33 -23.70 6.65 7.53
N HIS A 34 -23.63 7.65 6.64
CA HIS A 34 -23.58 9.11 6.87
C HIS A 34 -22.57 9.68 7.89
N SER A 35 -22.11 8.93 8.89
CA SER A 35 -21.26 9.36 10.01
C SER A 35 -19.94 8.58 10.13
N ASP A 36 -19.86 7.37 9.59
CA ASP A 36 -18.69 6.52 9.74
C ASP A 36 -17.92 6.36 8.43
N ASP A 37 -16.73 7.00 8.36
CA ASP A 37 -15.75 6.76 7.30
C ASP A 37 -14.62 5.87 7.85
N ILE A 38 -14.67 4.58 7.50
CA ILE A 38 -13.68 3.60 7.97
C ILE A 38 -12.27 3.94 7.48
N LYS A 39 -12.14 4.54 6.28
CA LYS A 39 -10.84 4.91 5.72
C LYS A 39 -10.18 5.94 6.61
N LEU A 40 -10.96 6.95 7.00
CA LEU A 40 -10.53 8.01 7.90
C LEU A 40 -10.20 7.47 9.29
N GLN A 41 -11.01 6.55 9.83
CA GLN A 41 -10.75 5.92 11.12
C GLN A 41 -9.45 5.10 11.10
N LEU A 42 -9.21 4.31 10.04
CA LEU A 42 -7.98 3.54 9.84
C LEU A 42 -6.76 4.46 9.73
N ALA A 43 -6.80 5.45 8.84
CA ALA A 43 -5.69 6.38 8.64
C ALA A 43 -5.31 7.11 9.94
N ARG A 44 -6.29 7.64 10.66
CA ARG A 44 -6.07 8.29 11.96
C ARG A 44 -5.55 7.33 13.02
N GLY A 45 -6.04 6.08 13.02
CA GLY A 45 -5.60 5.03 13.93
C GLY A 45 -4.10 4.72 13.75
N PHE A 46 -3.67 4.49 12.51
CA PHE A 46 -2.25 4.26 12.19
C PHE A 46 -1.38 5.47 12.52
N SER A 47 -1.84 6.67 12.17
CA SER A 47 -1.08 7.90 12.42
C SER A 47 -0.84 8.18 13.90
N ARG A 48 -1.77 7.81 14.79
CA ARG A 48 -1.58 7.94 16.24
C ARG A 48 -0.62 6.89 16.83
N SER A 49 -0.44 5.76 16.17
CA SER A 49 0.43 4.67 16.65
C SER A 49 1.93 5.03 16.65
N ILE A 50 2.31 6.10 15.94
CA ILE A 50 3.68 6.61 15.88
C ILE A 50 4.19 7.04 17.26
N ALA A 51 3.30 7.35 18.21
CA ALA A 51 3.66 7.61 19.60
C ALA A 51 4.17 6.37 20.36
N GLY A 52 4.33 5.21 19.71
CA GLY A 52 5.08 4.06 20.21
C GLY A 52 4.25 2.80 20.47
N VAL A 53 2.92 2.84 20.29
CA VAL A 53 2.06 1.66 20.46
C VAL A 53 1.59 1.17 19.09
N PRO A 54 2.09 0.05 18.57
CA PRO A 54 1.66 -0.46 17.27
C PRO A 54 0.19 -0.86 17.31
N VAL A 55 -0.53 -0.57 16.22
CA VAL A 55 -1.95 -0.92 16.08
C VAL A 55 -2.13 -1.96 14.98
N THR A 56 -2.92 -2.99 15.26
CA THR A 56 -3.32 -3.99 14.27
C THR A 56 -4.82 -3.87 14.03
N ARG A 57 -5.23 -3.89 12.75
CA ARG A 57 -6.64 -3.77 12.35
C ARG A 57 -6.95 -4.87 11.35
N LEU A 58 -8.06 -5.56 11.56
CA LEU A 58 -8.61 -6.52 10.61
C LEU A 58 -9.69 -5.85 9.77
N PHE A 59 -9.44 -5.71 8.47
CA PHE A 59 -10.43 -5.21 7.52
C PHE A 59 -10.93 -6.38 6.65
N THR A 60 -12.10 -6.90 7.00
CA THR A 60 -12.67 -8.14 6.44
C THR A 60 -14.00 -7.90 5.75
N GLY A 61 -14.43 -8.85 4.92
CA GLY A 61 -15.64 -8.78 4.09
C GLY A 61 -15.54 -9.70 2.87
N HIS A 62 -16.66 -9.91 2.16
CA HIS A 62 -16.72 -10.81 1.00
C HIS A 62 -15.78 -10.41 -0.15
N ARG A 63 -15.39 -11.37 -0.99
CA ARG A 63 -14.61 -11.08 -2.21
C ARG A 63 -15.42 -10.17 -3.13
N GLY A 64 -14.77 -9.17 -3.74
CA GLY A 64 -15.44 -8.21 -4.63
C GLY A 64 -16.12 -7.02 -3.93
N THR A 65 -16.10 -6.93 -2.59
CA THR A 65 -16.71 -5.79 -1.87
C THR A 65 -15.85 -4.52 -1.81
N GLY A 66 -14.78 -4.44 -2.62
CA GLY A 66 -13.93 -3.25 -2.69
C GLY A 66 -12.93 -3.05 -1.52
N LYS A 67 -12.62 -4.07 -0.72
CA LYS A 67 -11.68 -3.91 0.42
C LYS A 67 -10.33 -3.32 0.01
N THR A 68 -9.70 -3.86 -1.04
CA THR A 68 -8.43 -3.36 -1.54
C THR A 68 -8.56 -1.94 -2.12
N THR A 69 -9.70 -1.62 -2.75
CA THR A 69 -10.05 -0.27 -3.22
C THR A 69 -10.08 0.76 -2.09
N GLU A 70 -10.67 0.41 -0.94
CA GLU A 70 -10.68 1.28 0.25
C GLU A 70 -9.28 1.40 0.88
N LEU A 71 -8.53 0.30 0.98
CA LEU A 71 -7.17 0.33 1.53
C LEU A 71 -6.20 1.15 0.67
N ASN A 72 -6.35 1.16 -0.65
CA ASN A 72 -5.60 2.06 -1.53
C ASN A 72 -5.84 3.54 -1.19
N ARG A 73 -7.08 3.91 -0.84
CA ARG A 73 -7.41 5.27 -0.39
C ARG A 73 -6.80 5.57 0.98
N VAL A 74 -6.83 4.61 1.91
CA VAL A 74 -6.13 4.75 3.21
C VAL A 74 -4.63 4.97 3.01
N LYS A 75 -3.98 4.19 2.14
CA LYS A 75 -2.58 4.39 1.76
C LYS A 75 -2.34 5.82 1.26
N GLN A 76 -3.14 6.28 0.31
CA GLN A 76 -3.03 7.63 -0.23
C GLN A 76 -3.23 8.72 0.85
N MET A 77 -4.16 8.52 1.80
CA MET A 77 -4.39 9.44 2.91
C MET A 77 -3.22 9.52 3.90
N LEU A 78 -2.51 8.41 4.09
CA LEU A 78 -1.32 8.30 4.94
C LEU A 78 -0.08 8.92 4.28
N GLU A 79 0.08 8.74 2.97
CA GLU A 79 1.25 9.22 2.22
C GLU A 79 1.20 10.71 1.87
N ARG A 80 0.01 11.34 1.91
CA ARG A 80 -0.17 12.77 1.64
C ARG A 80 0.15 13.64 2.87
N SER A 81 1.04 14.62 2.70
CA SER A 81 1.31 15.65 3.69
C SER A 81 0.05 16.47 4.00
N GLY A 82 -0.24 16.71 5.28
CA GLY A 82 -1.43 17.45 5.70
C GLY A 82 -2.76 16.71 5.50
N GLY A 83 -2.71 15.41 5.16
CA GLY A 83 -3.90 14.55 5.06
C GLY A 83 -4.52 14.23 6.42
N ALA A 84 -5.43 13.26 6.43
CA ALA A 84 -6.11 12.77 7.64
C ALA A 84 -5.17 12.34 8.78
N ALA A 85 -3.92 12.02 8.44
CA ALA A 85 -2.84 11.64 9.34
C ALA A 85 -2.18 12.83 10.07
N GLY A 86 -2.34 14.06 9.56
CA GLY A 86 -1.66 15.26 10.05
C GLY A 86 -0.16 15.35 9.70
N HIS A 87 0.47 14.24 9.31
CA HIS A 87 1.85 14.16 8.86
C HIS A 87 1.99 13.02 7.84
N LYS A 88 3.12 13.00 7.11
CA LYS A 88 3.38 11.97 6.10
C LYS A 88 3.83 10.67 6.76
N VAL A 89 3.20 9.56 6.39
CA VAL A 89 3.56 8.21 6.81
C VAL A 89 4.10 7.43 5.61
N PHE A 90 5.20 6.71 5.81
CA PHE A 90 5.68 5.74 4.83
C PHE A 90 4.82 4.48 4.90
N VAL A 91 4.26 4.05 3.77
CA VAL A 91 3.37 2.88 3.68
C VAL A 91 4.00 1.84 2.79
N SER A 92 4.24 0.64 3.34
CA SER A 92 4.53 -0.54 2.54
C SER A 92 3.26 -1.36 2.35
N PHE A 93 2.96 -1.75 1.11
CA PHE A 93 1.71 -2.43 0.75
C PHE A 93 2.00 -3.79 0.15
N LEU A 94 1.61 -4.86 0.86
CA LEU A 94 1.86 -6.24 0.46
C LEU A 94 0.58 -6.90 -0.07
N GLU A 95 0.65 -7.42 -1.28
CA GLU A 95 -0.41 -8.23 -1.89
C GLU A 95 0.05 -9.70 -1.98
N CYS A 96 -0.23 -10.49 -0.94
CA CYS A 96 0.29 -11.87 -0.81
C CYS A 96 -0.13 -12.80 -1.97
N GLU A 97 -1.35 -12.65 -2.49
CA GLU A 97 -1.88 -13.48 -3.57
C GLU A 97 -1.08 -13.37 -4.89
N LYS A 98 -0.28 -12.32 -5.07
CA LYS A 98 0.56 -12.15 -6.26
C LYS A 98 1.80 -13.07 -6.26
N TRP A 99 2.22 -13.55 -5.10
CA TRP A 99 3.54 -14.16 -4.94
C TRP A 99 3.50 -15.54 -4.27
N VAL A 100 2.44 -15.85 -3.52
CA VAL A 100 2.36 -17.10 -2.76
C VAL A 100 1.00 -17.76 -2.96
N ASP A 101 1.02 -19.08 -3.11
CA ASP A 101 -0.19 -19.90 -3.00
C ASP A 101 -0.67 -19.87 -1.55
N LEU A 102 -1.79 -19.19 -1.31
CA LEU A 102 -2.37 -19.09 0.04
C LEU A 102 -2.73 -20.44 0.64
N ASN A 103 -2.90 -21.50 -0.16
CA ASN A 103 -3.21 -22.84 0.33
C ASN A 103 -1.98 -23.57 0.92
N ASN A 104 -0.77 -23.07 0.66
CA ASN A 104 0.49 -23.65 1.11
C ASN A 104 1.47 -22.57 1.61
N LEU A 105 0.94 -21.59 2.34
CA LEU A 105 1.70 -20.49 2.91
C LEU A 105 2.16 -20.84 4.34
N GLU A 106 3.47 -20.88 4.58
CA GLU A 106 4.02 -21.00 5.93
C GLU A 106 4.35 -19.61 6.53
N PRO A 107 4.37 -19.45 7.86
CA PRO A 107 4.72 -18.18 8.50
C PRO A 107 6.07 -17.57 8.05
N PRO A 108 7.17 -18.35 7.85
CA PRO A 108 8.43 -17.81 7.35
C PRO A 108 8.32 -17.19 5.95
N ASP A 109 7.50 -17.77 5.07
CA ASP A 109 7.27 -17.25 3.72
C ASP A 109 6.63 -15.86 3.79
N LEU A 110 5.64 -15.70 4.66
CA LEU A 110 4.96 -14.43 4.85
C LEU A 110 5.93 -13.33 5.33
N ILE A 111 6.79 -13.66 6.30
CA ILE A 111 7.82 -12.72 6.81
C ILE A 111 8.78 -12.34 5.69
N LEU A 112 9.25 -13.31 4.91
CA LEU A 112 10.16 -13.05 3.79
C LEU A 112 9.51 -12.13 2.75
N GLN A 113 8.23 -12.36 2.41
CA GLN A 113 7.51 -11.48 1.48
C GLN A 113 7.31 -10.07 2.04
N MET A 114 6.99 -9.93 3.33
CA MET A 114 6.90 -8.62 3.98
C MET A 114 8.22 -7.85 3.87
N VAL A 115 9.35 -8.49 4.20
CA VAL A 115 10.68 -7.89 4.10
C VAL A 115 11.02 -7.51 2.66
N ARG A 116 10.77 -8.41 1.70
CA ARG A 116 11.00 -8.17 0.28
C ARG A 116 10.22 -6.96 -0.22
N GLN A 117 8.92 -6.90 0.08
CA GLN A 117 8.06 -5.79 -0.32
C GLN A 117 8.53 -4.47 0.32
N LEU A 118 8.85 -4.48 1.60
CA LEU A 118 9.36 -3.32 2.31
C LEU A 118 10.66 -2.78 1.68
N VAL A 119 11.60 -3.66 1.33
CA VAL A 119 12.85 -3.27 0.66
C VAL A 119 12.59 -2.64 -0.71
N LEU A 120 11.65 -3.18 -1.48
CA LEU A 120 11.26 -2.63 -2.78
C LEU A 120 10.64 -1.24 -2.62
N ASP A 121 9.71 -1.08 -1.68
CA ASP A 121 9.03 0.19 -1.41
C ASP A 121 10.01 1.25 -0.91
N LEU A 122 10.96 0.88 -0.04
CA LEU A 122 12.02 1.77 0.45
C LEU A 122 12.95 2.23 -0.69
N LYS A 123 13.35 1.32 -1.59
CA LYS A 123 14.15 1.69 -2.76
C LYS A 123 13.41 2.65 -3.68
N GLN A 124 12.12 2.41 -3.94
CA GLN A 124 11.28 3.32 -4.73
C GLN A 124 11.12 4.69 -4.08
N ALA A 125 11.09 4.74 -2.74
CA ALA A 125 11.08 5.98 -1.97
C ALA A 125 12.46 6.68 -1.87
N GLY A 126 13.53 6.11 -2.45
CA GLY A 126 14.86 6.70 -2.53
C GLY A 126 15.85 6.26 -1.44
N PHE A 127 15.52 5.28 -0.60
CA PHE A 127 16.36 4.82 0.52
C PHE A 127 17.42 3.77 0.10
N GLY A 128 17.86 3.77 -1.16
CA GLY A 128 18.50 2.61 -1.79
C GLY A 128 20.03 2.50 -1.77
N ASP A 129 20.80 3.57 -1.50
CA ASP A 129 22.22 3.62 -1.87
C ASP A 129 23.19 4.08 -0.76
N HIS A 130 23.10 3.46 0.41
CA HIS A 130 24.08 3.60 1.49
C HIS A 130 24.91 2.32 1.72
N GLY A 131 25.31 1.64 0.63
CA GLY A 131 26.51 0.81 0.67
C GLY A 131 27.76 1.72 0.81
N PRO A 132 28.86 1.27 1.45
CA PRO A 132 30.07 2.07 1.49
C PRO A 132 30.47 2.39 0.06
N LYS A 133 30.44 3.67 -0.32
CA LYS A 133 31.13 4.14 -1.52
C LYS A 133 32.58 3.79 -1.27
N SER A 134 33.09 2.74 -1.92
CA SER A 134 34.52 2.55 -2.06
C SER A 134 35.04 3.85 -2.65
N ALA A 135 35.67 4.67 -1.81
CA ALA A 135 36.39 5.83 -2.27
C ALA A 135 37.40 5.29 -3.29
N GLY A 136 37.15 5.57 -4.56
CA GLY A 136 38.15 5.44 -5.61
C GLY A 136 39.27 6.38 -5.27
N SER A 137 40.20 5.91 -4.44
CA SER A 137 41.49 6.53 -4.21
C SER A 137 42.24 6.41 -5.53
N SER A 138 42.12 7.44 -6.36
CA SER A 138 43.12 7.76 -7.37
C SER A 138 44.38 8.23 -6.64
N ALA A 139 45.06 7.32 -5.95
CA ALA A 139 46.41 7.53 -5.48
C ALA A 139 47.33 7.35 -6.69
N ASN A 140 47.70 8.48 -7.27
CA ASN A 140 48.77 8.60 -8.25
C ASN A 140 50.08 8.22 -7.54
N LEU A 141 50.57 6.98 -7.72
CA LEU A 141 51.90 6.59 -7.26
C LEU A 141 52.93 7.06 -8.30
N PRO A 142 54.00 7.78 -7.89
CA PRO A 142 55.11 8.05 -8.79
C PRO A 142 55.87 6.75 -9.08
N LYS A 143 56.17 6.54 -10.37
CA LYS A 143 57.04 5.46 -10.83
C LYS A 143 58.47 5.71 -10.33
N CYS A 144 59.01 4.76 -9.59
CA CYS A 144 60.45 4.49 -9.52
C CYS A 144 60.76 3.34 -10.49
#